data_AF-T1BGZ3-F1
#
_entry.id   AF-T1BGZ3-F1
#
_cell.length_a   1.000
_cell.length_b   1.000
_cell.length_c   1.000
_cell.angle_alpha   90.00
_cell.angle_beta   90.00
_cell.angle_gamma   90.00
#
_symmetry.space_group_name_H-M   'P 1'
#
loop_
_entity.id
_entity.type
_entity.pdbx_description
1 polymer ?
#
loop_
_entity_poly.entity_id
_entity_poly.type
_entity_poly.pdbx_seq_one_letter_code
_entity_poly.pdbx_strand_id
1 'polypeptide(L)'
;MPAEPKSSKIRESLLKQASQAKVELPGGVVDEVVRKLERLRDLPPEEVRKVGQELIRRFRKVRVDPHESVGIVAAQSIGEPGTQMTLRTFHYAGVAEMNVTLGLPRLIELVDARRVPSTPMMTVHVEKGTQKDLSRVQGIALGIEVTMVPDVASIGTVVEELKVVVTPKASLLQARRLKRSQLEAALLGGLDRRRFSLSDGSGAGESKAFEIHLAEQAPPRAGKEPEEDMPFKRLLEAAEAVRQIRVMGITGIKRALIKKEKDEYVIYTEGSNLSEVLD
;
A
#
# COMPACT_ATOMS: atom_id res chain seq x y z
N MET A 1 -42.85 -6.43 31.83
CA MET A 1 -42.60 -5.13 31.17
C MET A 1 -41.19 -4.70 31.52
N PRO A 2 -40.22 -4.84 30.61
CA PRO A 2 -38.83 -4.52 30.91
C PRO A 2 -38.71 -3.00 31.10
N ALA A 3 -38.17 -2.59 32.25
CA ALA A 3 -37.93 -1.19 32.56
C ALA A 3 -36.99 -0.60 31.49
N GLU A 4 -37.44 0.45 30.80
CA GLU A 4 -36.57 1.26 29.94
C GLU A 4 -35.29 1.60 30.72
N PRO A 5 -34.10 1.40 30.14
CA PRO A 5 -32.86 1.63 30.85
C PRO A 5 -32.83 3.09 31.30
N LYS A 6 -32.51 3.35 32.59
CA LYS A 6 -32.37 4.72 33.16
C LYS A 6 -31.59 5.68 32.22
N SER A 7 -30.68 5.12 31.42
CA SER A 7 -29.95 5.73 30.30
C SER A 7 -30.82 6.50 29.29
N SER A 8 -31.93 5.93 28.82
CA SER A 8 -32.75 6.56 27.77
C SER A 8 -33.47 7.79 28.30
N LYS A 9 -33.93 7.75 29.56
CA LYS A 9 -34.62 8.86 30.21
C LYS A 9 -33.70 10.06 30.47
N ILE A 10 -32.45 9.79 30.87
CA ILE A 10 -31.44 10.85 31.05
C ILE A 10 -31.07 11.46 29.70
N ARG A 11 -30.87 10.63 28.68
CA ARG A 11 -30.58 11.08 27.31
C ARG A 11 -31.71 11.94 26.73
N GLU A 12 -32.96 11.49 26.84
CA GLU A 12 -34.12 12.27 26.39
C GLU A 12 -34.27 13.58 27.16
N SER A 13 -34.01 13.58 28.46
CA SER A 13 -34.04 14.80 29.27
C SER A 13 -33.00 15.81 28.78
N LEU A 14 -31.76 15.36 28.53
CA LEU A 14 -30.69 16.22 28.01
C LEU A 14 -30.99 16.73 26.59
N LEU A 15 -31.54 15.87 25.71
CA LEU A 15 -31.91 16.27 24.36
C LEU A 15 -33.09 17.26 24.34
N LYS A 16 -34.08 17.09 25.22
CA LYS A 16 -35.18 18.05 25.41
C LYS A 16 -34.67 19.39 25.94
N GLN A 17 -33.71 19.39 26.85
CA GLN A 17 -33.08 20.63 27.33
C GLN A 17 -32.27 21.32 26.23
N ALA A 18 -31.57 20.55 25.40
CA ALA A 18 -30.80 21.06 24.28
C ALA A 18 -31.72 21.68 23.19
N SER A 19 -32.84 21.02 22.88
CA SER A 19 -33.83 21.53 21.93
C SER A 19 -34.54 22.78 22.44
N GLN A 20 -34.89 22.84 23.72
CA GLN A 20 -35.42 24.06 24.36
C GLN A 20 -34.42 25.22 24.30
N ALA A 21 -33.12 24.93 24.43
CA ALA A 21 -32.08 25.93 24.32
C ALA A 21 -31.70 26.25 22.86
N LYS A 22 -32.34 25.65 21.84
CA LYS A 22 -31.96 25.78 20.42
C LYS A 22 -30.47 25.48 20.17
N VAL A 23 -29.91 24.50 20.87
CA VAL A 23 -28.52 24.05 20.70
C VAL A 23 -28.52 22.59 20.28
N GLU A 24 -27.88 22.29 19.16
CA GLU A 24 -27.65 20.91 18.74
C GLU A 24 -26.36 20.38 19.38
N LEU A 25 -26.50 19.37 20.23
CA LEU A 25 -25.37 18.71 20.89
C LEU A 25 -24.96 17.46 20.10
N PRO A 26 -23.65 17.22 19.87
CA PRO A 26 -23.19 15.98 19.26
C PRO A 26 -23.55 14.75 20.10
N GLY A 27 -24.07 13.70 19.46
CA GLY A 27 -24.51 12.48 20.14
C GLY A 27 -23.43 11.84 21.00
N GLY A 28 -22.17 11.84 20.55
CA GLY A 28 -21.05 11.28 21.30
C GLY A 28 -20.79 12.01 22.64
N VAL A 29 -20.97 13.33 22.69
CA VAL A 29 -20.83 14.11 23.92
C VAL A 29 -21.96 13.77 24.89
N VAL A 30 -23.19 13.65 24.39
CA VAL A 30 -24.35 13.25 25.19
C VAL A 30 -24.15 11.84 25.75
N ASP A 31 -23.71 10.90 24.93
CA ASP A 31 -23.48 9.51 25.32
C ASP A 31 -22.35 9.39 26.36
N GLU A 32 -21.29 10.19 26.25
CA GLU A 32 -20.22 10.24 27.25
C GLU A 32 -20.69 10.79 28.59
N VAL A 33 -21.50 11.85 28.57
CA VAL A 33 -22.10 12.44 29.78
C VAL A 33 -23.04 11.45 30.45
N VAL A 34 -23.89 10.75 29.68
CA VAL A 34 -24.77 9.70 30.20
C VAL A 34 -23.97 8.59 30.87
N ARG A 35 -22.90 8.08 30.23
CA ARG A 35 -22.02 7.06 30.82
C ARG A 35 -21.37 7.52 32.13
N LYS A 36 -20.97 8.79 32.23
CA LYS A 36 -20.39 9.36 33.47
C LYS A 36 -21.45 9.52 34.57
N LEU A 37 -22.66 9.94 34.21
CA LEU A 37 -23.78 10.07 35.14
C LEU A 37 -24.29 8.72 35.64
N GLU A 38 -24.21 7.66 34.83
CA GLU A 38 -24.56 6.30 35.26
C GLU A 38 -23.56 5.72 36.28
N ARG A 39 -22.28 6.09 36.18
CA ARG A 39 -21.24 5.68 37.14
C ARG A 39 -21.39 6.37 38.50
N LEU A 40 -21.99 7.55 38.52
CA LEU A 40 -22.30 8.28 39.74
C LEU A 40 -23.70 7.81 40.20
N ARG A 41 -23.75 6.98 41.25
CA ARG A 41 -25.01 6.41 41.76
C ARG A 41 -26.06 7.49 42.06
N ASP A 42 -27.27 7.26 41.53
CA ASP A 42 -28.53 7.99 41.78
C ASP A 42 -28.37 9.49 42.07
N LEU A 43 -27.99 10.26 41.03
CA LEU A 43 -28.14 11.71 41.09
C LEU A 43 -29.63 12.09 41.11
N PRO A 44 -30.03 13.04 41.96
CA PRO A 44 -31.37 13.61 41.89
C PRO A 44 -31.60 14.25 40.50
N PRO A 45 -32.84 14.21 39.98
CA PRO A 45 -33.15 14.72 38.64
C PRO A 45 -32.83 16.21 38.48
N GLU A 46 -32.75 16.97 39.58
CA GLU A 46 -32.30 18.36 39.56
C GLU A 46 -30.82 18.52 39.21
N GLU A 47 -29.95 17.65 39.72
CA GLU A 47 -28.52 17.71 39.40
C GLU A 47 -28.27 17.33 37.95
N VAL A 48 -29.03 16.36 37.41
CA VAL A 48 -28.99 16.01 35.98
C VAL A 48 -29.37 17.22 35.12
N ARG A 49 -30.39 17.99 35.54
CA ARG A 49 -30.77 19.23 34.84
C ARG A 49 -29.70 20.31 34.94
N LYS A 50 -29.03 20.47 36.09
CA LYS A 50 -27.91 21.42 36.27
C LYS A 50 -26.73 21.06 35.37
N VAL A 51 -26.40 19.77 35.27
CA VAL A 51 -25.36 19.27 34.37
C VAL A 51 -25.72 19.56 32.91
N GLY A 52 -26.97 19.33 32.51
CA GLY A 52 -27.44 19.68 31.16
C GLY A 52 -27.34 21.17 30.85
N GLN A 53 -27.74 22.03 31.79
CA GLN A 53 -27.61 23.49 31.65
C GLN A 53 -26.16 23.95 31.54
N GLU A 54 -25.28 23.42 32.40
CA GLU A 54 -23.85 23.76 32.37
C GLU A 54 -23.17 23.22 31.10
N LEU A 55 -23.58 22.04 30.62
CA LEU A 55 -23.13 21.49 29.33
C LEU A 55 -23.49 22.44 28.18
N ILE A 56 -24.75 22.87 28.10
CA ILE A 56 -25.22 23.82 27.07
C ILE A 56 -24.47 25.15 27.17
N ARG A 57 -24.27 25.66 28.40
CA ARG A 57 -23.53 26.90 28.65
C ARG A 57 -22.09 26.80 28.18
N ARG A 58 -21.38 25.73 28.54
CA ARG A 58 -20.00 25.50 28.11
C ARG A 58 -19.92 25.31 26.60
N PHE A 59 -20.84 24.54 26.02
CA PHE A 59 -20.89 24.33 24.57
C PHE A 59 -21.03 25.65 23.83
N ARG A 60 -21.92 26.55 24.27
CA ARG A 60 -22.06 27.89 23.69
C ARG A 60 -20.79 28.72 23.83
N LYS A 61 -20.08 28.62 24.96
CA LYS A 61 -18.85 29.38 25.22
C LYS A 61 -17.65 28.91 24.38
N VAL A 62 -17.62 27.64 23.99
CA VAL A 62 -16.51 27.05 23.22
C VAL A 62 -16.69 27.23 21.70
N ARG A 63 -17.82 27.80 21.26
CA ARG A 63 -18.00 28.12 19.84
C ARG A 63 -17.00 29.18 19.40
N VAL A 64 -16.49 29.02 18.19
CA VAL A 64 -15.68 30.06 17.56
C VAL A 64 -16.53 31.29 17.30
N ASP A 65 -15.93 32.47 17.52
CA ASP A 65 -16.60 33.73 17.28
C ASP A 65 -16.83 33.93 15.77
N PRO A 66 -18.00 34.49 15.37
CA PRO A 66 -18.25 34.80 13.98
C PRO A 66 -17.21 35.79 13.44
N HIS A 67 -16.80 35.61 12.17
CA HIS A 67 -15.79 36.43 11.46
C HIS A 67 -14.33 36.22 11.92
N GLU A 68 -14.06 35.23 12.76
CA GLU A 68 -12.70 34.82 13.05
C GLU A 68 -11.97 34.34 11.78
N SER A 69 -10.69 34.70 11.63
CA SER A 69 -9.89 34.36 10.44
C SER A 69 -9.36 32.93 10.50
N VAL A 70 -10.27 31.94 10.54
CA VAL A 70 -9.96 30.52 10.74
C VAL A 70 -8.98 29.96 9.71
N GLY A 71 -8.99 30.47 8.48
CA GLY A 71 -8.07 30.04 7.42
C GLY A 71 -6.61 30.39 7.72
N ILE A 72 -6.35 31.60 8.20
CA ILE A 72 -5.00 32.07 8.54
C ILE A 72 -4.48 31.34 9.77
N VAL A 73 -5.32 31.24 10.81
CA VAL A 73 -4.96 30.55 12.05
C VAL A 73 -4.68 29.06 11.79
N ALA A 74 -5.49 28.39 10.96
CA ALA A 74 -5.27 26.99 10.59
C ALA A 74 -3.99 26.80 9.77
N ALA A 75 -3.74 27.68 8.78
CA ALA A 75 -2.53 27.62 7.96
C ALA A 75 -1.25 27.78 8.80
N GLN A 76 -1.23 28.77 9.71
CA GLN A 76 -0.11 28.97 10.62
C GLN A 76 0.06 27.78 11.57
N SER A 77 -1.03 27.29 12.15
CA SER A 77 -1.01 26.18 13.11
C SER A 77 -0.50 24.86 12.51
N ILE A 78 -0.75 24.60 11.22
CA ILE A 78 -0.22 23.44 10.49
C ILE A 78 1.23 23.67 10.04
N GLY A 79 1.58 24.90 9.65
CA GLY A 79 2.89 25.24 9.10
C GLY A 79 4.00 25.45 10.14
N GLU A 80 3.69 26.01 11.31
CA GLU A 80 4.66 26.33 12.35
C GLU A 80 5.42 25.09 12.86
N PRO A 81 4.76 23.94 13.15
CA PRO A 81 5.45 22.72 13.54
C PRO A 81 6.37 22.18 12.44
N GLY A 82 6.11 22.49 11.17
CA GLY A 82 6.91 22.03 10.04
C GLY A 82 8.40 22.39 10.16
N THR A 83 8.70 23.57 10.71
CA THR A 83 10.08 24.02 10.98
C THR A 83 10.78 23.17 12.05
N GLN A 84 10.01 22.68 13.04
CA GLN A 84 10.47 21.84 14.14
C GLN A 84 10.56 20.35 13.77
N MET A 85 9.92 19.93 12.67
CA MET A 85 9.88 18.54 12.21
C MET A 85 11.14 18.09 11.43
N THR A 86 12.17 18.93 11.36
CA THR A 86 13.38 18.70 10.54
C THR A 86 14.29 17.56 11.04
N LEU A 87 14.17 17.08 12.29
CA LEU A 87 15.12 16.12 12.88
C LEU A 87 14.51 14.86 13.54
N ARG A 88 13.27 14.46 13.20
CA ARG A 88 12.66 13.23 13.76
C ARG A 88 12.77 12.00 12.84
N THR A 89 13.96 11.63 12.37
CA THR A 89 14.21 10.38 11.62
C THR A 89 15.72 10.10 11.64
N PHE A 90 16.30 8.96 12.02
CA PHE A 90 16.23 7.66 11.32
C PHE A 90 16.91 6.53 12.14
N HIS A 91 16.47 6.23 13.36
CA HIS A 91 16.98 5.04 14.07
C HIS A 91 15.84 4.12 14.52
N TYR A 92 15.16 3.51 13.54
CA TYR A 92 14.38 2.30 13.80
C TYR A 92 15.34 1.10 13.74
N ALA A 93 16.10 0.89 14.81
CA ALA A 93 16.95 -0.28 14.92
C ALA A 93 16.08 -1.53 15.16
N GLY A 94 16.13 -2.49 14.23
CA GLY A 94 15.74 -3.88 14.51
C GLY A 94 14.32 -4.32 14.15
N VAL A 95 13.52 -3.53 13.43
CA VAL A 95 12.23 -3.99 12.91
C VAL A 95 12.27 -3.96 11.39
N ALA A 96 11.82 -5.03 10.73
CA ALA A 96 11.64 -5.11 9.28
C ALA A 96 10.45 -4.22 8.83
N GLU A 97 10.43 -2.96 9.27
CA GLU A 97 9.48 -1.96 8.83
C GLU A 97 9.99 -1.32 7.54
N MET A 98 9.07 -1.13 6.60
CA MET A 98 9.38 -0.54 5.29
C MET A 98 9.91 0.88 5.47
N ASN A 99 10.85 1.30 4.63
CA ASN A 99 11.33 2.67 4.63
C ASN A 99 10.20 3.60 4.12
N VAL A 100 9.47 4.22 5.05
CA VAL A 100 8.40 5.17 4.75
C VAL A 100 8.99 6.59 4.76
N THR A 101 8.59 7.42 3.80
CA THR A 101 8.81 8.87 3.89
C THR A 101 7.99 9.41 5.06
N LEU A 102 8.67 9.63 6.19
CA LEU A 102 8.06 10.19 7.39
C LEU A 102 8.40 11.68 7.51
N GLY A 103 7.50 12.44 8.14
CA GLY A 103 7.73 13.83 8.52
C GLY A 103 7.31 14.87 7.48
N LEU A 104 8.07 15.96 7.39
CA LEU A 104 7.74 17.13 6.57
C LEU A 104 7.62 16.84 5.07
N PRO A 105 8.51 16.03 4.44
CA PRO A 105 8.37 15.71 3.01
C PRO A 105 7.02 15.09 2.68
N ARG A 106 6.49 14.23 3.55
CA ARG A 106 5.18 13.59 3.36
C ARG A 106 4.03 14.58 3.45
N LEU A 107 4.12 15.54 4.37
CA LEU A 107 3.12 16.60 4.51
C LEU A 107 3.07 17.46 3.24
N ILE A 108 4.23 17.82 2.67
CA ILE A 108 4.33 18.55 1.40
C ILE A 108 3.68 17.74 0.26
N GLU A 109 3.98 16.44 0.14
CA GLU A 109 3.36 15.59 -0.89
C GLU A 109 1.83 15.57 -0.85
N LEU A 110 1.26 15.55 0.37
CA LEU A 110 -0.19 15.51 0.58
C LEU A 110 -0.85 16.86 0.29
N VAL A 111 -0.24 17.97 0.73
CA VAL A 111 -0.77 19.33 0.50
C VAL A 111 -0.68 19.70 -0.97
N ASP A 112 0.41 19.35 -1.66
CA ASP A 112 0.62 19.60 -3.09
C ASP A 112 -0.20 18.66 -3.99
N ALA A 113 -0.93 17.70 -3.42
CA ALA A 113 -1.70 16.68 -4.14
C ALA A 113 -0.88 15.98 -5.25
N ARG A 114 0.36 15.56 -4.92
CA ARG A 114 1.23 14.91 -5.91
C ARG A 114 0.60 13.63 -6.46
N ARG A 115 0.64 13.47 -7.79
CA ARG A 115 0.05 12.31 -8.50
C ARG A 115 0.66 10.97 -8.09
N VAL A 116 1.98 10.93 -7.87
CA VAL A 116 2.70 9.73 -7.42
C VAL A 116 3.54 10.11 -6.20
N PRO A 117 3.27 9.54 -5.01
CA PRO A 117 4.08 9.78 -3.82
C PRO A 117 5.42 9.04 -3.91
N SER A 118 6.44 9.53 -3.21
CA SER A 118 7.79 8.97 -3.30
C SER A 118 7.90 7.55 -2.72
N THR A 119 7.17 7.27 -1.63
CA THR A 119 7.04 5.93 -1.04
C THR A 119 5.56 5.56 -0.86
N PRO A 120 4.90 5.03 -1.91
CA PRO A 120 3.55 4.53 -1.76
C PRO A 120 3.55 3.28 -0.90
N MET A 121 2.50 3.10 -0.09
CA MET A 121 2.30 1.90 0.69
C MET A 121 0.81 1.57 0.77
N MET A 122 0.48 0.28 0.85
CA MET A 122 -0.90 -0.17 1.09
C MET A 122 -0.93 -1.12 2.27
N THR A 123 -2.05 -1.08 3.00
CA THR A 123 -2.39 -2.07 4.02
C THR A 123 -3.55 -2.89 3.47
N VAL A 124 -3.28 -4.15 3.15
CA VAL A 124 -4.24 -5.06 2.53
C VAL A 124 -4.77 -6.01 3.60
N HIS A 125 -6.06 -5.88 3.88
CA HIS A 125 -6.78 -6.80 4.75
C HIS A 125 -7.38 -7.94 3.93
N VAL A 126 -7.17 -9.16 4.38
CA VAL A 126 -7.70 -10.36 3.72
C VAL A 126 -9.13 -10.63 4.21
N GLU A 127 -9.93 -11.31 3.40
CA GLU A 127 -11.32 -11.67 3.72
C GLU A 127 -11.47 -12.51 5.00
N LYS A 128 -12.58 -12.29 5.71
CA LYS A 128 -12.96 -12.98 6.95
C LYS A 128 -13.01 -14.49 6.73
N GLY A 129 -12.09 -15.21 7.35
CA GLY A 129 -11.94 -16.68 7.21
C GLY A 129 -10.53 -17.09 6.80
N THR A 130 -9.88 -16.32 5.92
CA THR A 130 -8.50 -16.58 5.47
C THR A 130 -7.45 -15.84 6.31
N GLN A 131 -7.87 -14.83 7.09
CA GLN A 131 -7.03 -13.98 7.93
C GLN A 131 -6.19 -14.72 8.98
N LYS A 132 -6.52 -15.97 9.33
CA LYS A 132 -5.78 -16.79 10.31
C LYS A 132 -4.86 -17.83 9.68
N ASP A 133 -5.00 -18.07 8.38
CA ASP A 133 -4.24 -19.09 7.65
C ASP A 133 -2.99 -18.47 7.02
N LEU A 134 -1.85 -18.61 7.69
CA LEU A 134 -0.58 -18.07 7.21
C LEU A 134 -0.23 -18.56 5.80
N SER A 135 -0.47 -19.83 5.47
CA SER A 135 -0.10 -20.39 4.16
C SER A 135 -0.89 -19.81 2.99
N ARG A 136 -2.15 -19.40 3.24
CA ARG A 136 -3.01 -18.76 2.24
C ARG A 136 -2.63 -17.29 2.08
N VAL A 137 -2.45 -16.58 3.20
CA VAL A 137 -2.00 -15.17 3.20
C VAL A 137 -0.62 -15.04 2.54
N GLN A 138 0.28 -16.01 2.76
CA GLN A 138 1.57 -16.07 2.09
C GLN A 138 1.43 -16.28 0.58
N GLY A 139 0.48 -17.09 0.13
CA GLY A 139 0.17 -17.24 -1.29
C GLY A 139 -0.31 -15.92 -1.91
N ILE A 140 -1.18 -15.20 -1.22
CA ILE A 140 -1.68 -13.89 -1.66
C ILE A 140 -0.54 -12.86 -1.69
N ALA A 141 0.29 -12.80 -0.65
CA ALA A 141 1.43 -11.88 -0.60
C ALA A 141 2.42 -12.13 -1.75
N LEU A 142 2.73 -13.39 -2.06
CA LEU A 142 3.59 -13.77 -3.19
C LEU A 142 2.95 -13.43 -4.54
N GLY A 143 1.63 -13.53 -4.66
CA GLY A 143 0.89 -13.17 -5.87
C GLY A 143 0.78 -11.67 -6.10
N ILE A 144 0.86 -10.86 -5.04
CA ILE A 144 0.84 -9.39 -5.12
C ILE A 144 2.25 -8.84 -5.40
N GLU A 145 3.28 -9.44 -4.79
CA GLU A 145 4.67 -9.01 -4.96
C GLU A 145 5.16 -9.21 -6.40
N VAL A 146 5.62 -8.12 -7.04
CA VAL A 146 6.22 -8.21 -8.37
C VAL A 146 7.48 -9.07 -8.32
N THR A 147 7.52 -10.07 -9.19
CA THR A 147 8.69 -10.93 -9.37
C THR A 147 9.19 -10.74 -10.78
N MET A 148 10.39 -10.17 -10.92
CA MET A 148 11.05 -10.00 -12.23
C MET A 148 11.99 -11.18 -12.50
N VAL A 149 12.42 -11.33 -13.75
CA VAL A 149 13.39 -12.38 -14.13
C VAL A 149 14.68 -12.34 -13.28
N PRO A 150 15.29 -11.18 -12.97
CA PRO A 150 16.49 -11.12 -12.12
C PRO A 150 16.30 -11.67 -10.70
N ASP A 151 15.07 -11.66 -10.16
CA ASP A 151 14.77 -12.14 -8.81
C ASP A 151 14.76 -13.67 -8.72
N VAL A 152 14.61 -14.36 -9.86
CA VAL A 152 14.46 -15.82 -9.92
C VAL A 152 15.51 -16.51 -10.79
N ALA A 153 16.18 -15.77 -11.67
CA ALA A 153 17.15 -16.30 -12.63
C ALA A 153 18.36 -15.38 -12.80
N SER A 154 19.50 -15.99 -13.11
CA SER A 154 20.70 -15.26 -13.50
C SER A 154 20.73 -15.07 -15.01
N ILE A 155 20.99 -13.84 -15.45
CA ILE A 155 21.04 -13.48 -16.86
C ILE A 155 22.51 -13.32 -17.24
N GLY A 156 22.97 -14.14 -18.18
CA GLY A 156 24.28 -14.06 -18.81
C GLY A 156 24.16 -13.74 -20.30
N THR A 157 25.20 -13.16 -20.86
CA THR A 157 25.31 -12.91 -22.31
C THR A 157 26.51 -13.69 -22.85
N VAL A 158 26.28 -14.46 -23.91
CA VAL A 158 27.35 -15.17 -24.63
C VAL A 158 27.56 -14.43 -25.93
N VAL A 159 28.70 -13.74 -26.01
CA VAL A 159 29.03 -12.84 -27.11
C VAL A 159 29.32 -13.61 -28.41
N GLU A 160 29.99 -14.76 -28.30
CA GLU A 160 30.41 -15.58 -29.45
C GLU A 160 29.22 -16.08 -30.28
N GLU A 161 28.13 -16.43 -29.61
CA GLU A 161 26.91 -16.95 -30.24
C GLU A 161 25.77 -15.93 -30.30
N LEU A 162 26.03 -14.67 -29.88
CA LEU A 162 25.04 -13.60 -29.80
C LEU A 162 23.72 -14.06 -29.12
N LYS A 163 23.85 -14.71 -27.96
CA LYS A 163 22.69 -15.22 -27.21
C LYS A 163 22.64 -14.72 -25.77
N VAL A 164 21.44 -14.54 -25.26
CA VAL A 164 21.19 -14.26 -23.84
C VAL A 164 20.79 -15.57 -23.17
N VAL A 165 21.50 -15.95 -22.11
CA VAL A 165 21.24 -17.17 -21.34
C VAL A 165 20.61 -16.79 -20.02
N VAL A 166 19.42 -17.30 -19.75
CA VAL A 166 18.70 -17.10 -18.49
C VAL A 166 18.72 -18.42 -17.74
N THR A 167 19.49 -18.49 -16.65
CA THR A 167 19.62 -19.69 -15.82
C THR A 167 18.75 -19.56 -14.57
N PRO A 168 17.62 -20.29 -14.48
CA PRO A 168 16.75 -20.25 -13.31
C PRO A 168 17.44 -20.90 -12.10
N LYS A 169 17.23 -20.32 -10.92
CA LYS A 169 17.72 -20.90 -9.66
C LYS A 169 16.57 -21.63 -8.96
N ALA A 170 16.66 -22.97 -8.88
CA ALA A 170 15.63 -23.81 -8.27
C ALA A 170 15.23 -23.36 -6.85
N SER A 171 16.20 -22.95 -6.02
CA SER A 171 15.91 -22.46 -4.66
C SER A 171 15.05 -21.20 -4.63
N LEU A 172 15.27 -20.26 -5.57
CA LEU A 172 14.49 -19.01 -5.66
C LEU A 172 13.10 -19.26 -6.25
N LEU A 173 13.00 -20.16 -7.23
CA LEU A 173 11.72 -20.61 -7.79
C LEU A 173 10.84 -21.28 -6.71
N GLN A 174 11.42 -22.18 -5.92
CA GLN A 174 10.71 -22.85 -4.82
C GLN A 174 10.27 -21.87 -3.72
N ALA A 175 11.12 -20.91 -3.35
CA ALA A 175 10.80 -19.89 -2.35
C ALA A 175 9.60 -19.02 -2.78
N ARG A 176 9.48 -18.74 -4.09
CA ARG A 176 8.38 -17.98 -4.69
C ARG A 176 7.19 -18.86 -5.12
N ARG A 177 7.24 -20.18 -4.92
CA ARG A 177 6.26 -21.17 -5.41
C ARG A 177 6.00 -21.10 -6.92
N LEU A 178 7.03 -20.76 -7.69
CA LEU A 178 6.98 -20.63 -9.15
C LEU A 178 7.47 -21.91 -9.84
N LYS A 179 6.82 -22.26 -10.95
CA LYS A 179 7.26 -23.35 -11.83
C LYS A 179 8.04 -22.80 -13.03
N ARG A 180 8.96 -23.60 -13.56
CA ARG A 180 9.71 -23.27 -14.79
C ARG A 180 8.80 -22.90 -15.97
N SER A 181 7.65 -23.56 -16.10
CA SER A 181 6.67 -23.28 -17.17
C SER A 181 6.09 -21.86 -17.10
N GLN A 182 5.98 -21.28 -15.90
CA GLN A 182 5.49 -19.91 -15.72
C GLN A 182 6.56 -18.90 -16.14
N LEU A 183 7.83 -19.19 -15.85
CA LEU A 183 8.96 -18.38 -16.31
C LEU A 183 9.07 -18.43 -17.85
N GLU A 184 8.90 -19.60 -18.45
CA GLU A 184 8.88 -19.76 -19.91
C GLU A 184 7.74 -18.96 -20.55
N ALA A 185 6.52 -19.05 -20.01
CA ALA A 185 5.38 -18.27 -20.50
C ALA A 185 5.61 -16.76 -20.37
N ALA A 186 6.22 -16.31 -19.27
CA ALA A 186 6.58 -14.92 -19.07
C ALA A 186 7.63 -14.42 -20.08
N LEU A 187 8.67 -15.23 -20.35
CA LEU A 187 9.68 -14.93 -21.35
C LEU A 187 9.08 -14.87 -22.76
N LEU A 188 8.22 -15.84 -23.12
CA LEU A 188 7.52 -15.87 -24.42
C LEU A 188 6.55 -14.71 -24.62
N GLY A 189 5.89 -14.26 -23.55
CA GLY A 189 4.96 -13.13 -23.58
C GLY A 189 5.65 -11.76 -23.52
N GLY A 190 6.80 -11.67 -22.85
CA GLY A 190 7.57 -10.43 -22.69
C GLY A 190 8.57 -10.16 -23.82
N LEU A 191 9.02 -11.21 -24.52
CA LEU A 191 9.93 -11.07 -25.66
C LEU A 191 9.17 -10.83 -26.97
N ASP A 192 9.70 -9.92 -27.77
CA ASP A 192 9.15 -9.63 -29.08
C ASP A 192 9.48 -10.77 -30.04
N ARG A 193 8.49 -11.63 -30.32
CA ARG A 193 8.63 -12.90 -31.09
C ARG A 193 9.19 -12.71 -32.51
N ARG A 194 9.19 -11.47 -33.01
CA ARG A 194 9.78 -11.10 -34.31
C ARG A 194 11.29 -10.88 -34.25
N ARG A 195 11.84 -10.62 -33.06
CA ARG A 195 13.25 -10.26 -32.85
C ARG A 195 14.03 -11.34 -32.10
N PHE A 196 13.35 -12.21 -31.36
CA PHE A 196 13.97 -13.19 -30.48
C PHE A 196 13.31 -14.56 -30.60
N SER A 197 14.12 -15.62 -30.63
CA SER A 197 13.66 -17.00 -30.48
C SER A 197 14.13 -17.57 -29.14
N LEU A 198 13.23 -18.26 -28.46
CA LEU A 198 13.51 -18.95 -27.21
C LEU A 198 13.81 -20.42 -27.51
N SER A 199 14.95 -20.90 -27.06
CA SER A 199 15.35 -22.30 -27.12
C SER A 199 15.72 -22.80 -25.72
N ASP A 200 15.65 -24.12 -25.59
CA ASP A 200 15.95 -24.80 -24.34
C ASP A 200 17.45 -25.10 -24.28
N GLY A 201 18.15 -24.47 -23.35
CA GLY A 201 19.61 -24.57 -23.21
C GLY A 201 20.08 -25.73 -22.33
N SER A 202 21.34 -25.62 -21.91
CA SER A 202 21.97 -26.61 -21.03
C SER A 202 21.38 -26.65 -19.60
N GLY A 203 21.24 -27.87 -19.05
CA GLY A 203 20.81 -28.12 -17.67
C GLY A 203 19.76 -29.25 -17.53
N ALA A 204 19.45 -29.63 -16.29
CA ALA A 204 18.50 -30.70 -15.97
C ALA A 204 17.36 -30.19 -15.07
N GLY A 205 16.13 -30.59 -15.37
CA GLY A 205 14.94 -30.31 -14.55
C GLY A 205 14.53 -28.83 -14.52
N GLU A 206 14.23 -28.32 -13.32
CA GLU A 206 13.77 -26.94 -13.09
C GLU A 206 14.86 -25.87 -13.22
N SER A 207 16.14 -26.28 -13.24
CA SER A 207 17.30 -25.39 -13.39
C SER A 207 17.81 -25.29 -14.84
N LYS A 208 17.10 -25.88 -15.81
CA LYS A 208 17.51 -25.85 -17.22
C LYS A 208 17.47 -24.40 -17.73
N ALA A 209 18.57 -23.96 -18.33
CA ALA A 209 18.69 -22.61 -18.84
C ALA A 209 17.79 -22.38 -20.06
N PHE A 210 17.33 -21.15 -20.22
CA PHE A 210 16.69 -20.67 -21.44
C PHE A 210 17.71 -19.91 -22.25
N GLU A 211 17.80 -20.22 -23.54
CA GLU A 211 18.66 -19.53 -24.49
C GLU A 211 17.80 -18.68 -25.40
N ILE A 212 18.14 -17.39 -25.50
CA ILE A 212 17.43 -16.43 -26.33
C ILE A 212 18.37 -16.06 -27.46
N HIS A 213 18.03 -16.50 -28.67
CA HIS A 213 18.77 -16.17 -29.88
C HIS A 213 18.19 -14.94 -30.55
N LEU A 214 19.07 -14.08 -31.07
CA LEU A 214 18.71 -12.96 -31.93
C LEU A 214 18.27 -13.49 -33.30
N ALA A 215 17.08 -13.08 -33.76
CA ALA A 215 16.66 -13.36 -35.13
C ALA A 215 17.43 -12.43 -36.09
N GLU A 216 18.14 -13.00 -37.07
CA GLU A 216 19.01 -12.25 -38.00
C GLU A 216 18.25 -11.30 -38.96
N GLN A 217 16.92 -11.33 -39.02
CA GLN A 217 16.16 -10.54 -40.00
C GLN A 217 14.95 -9.83 -39.39
N ALA A 218 15.18 -8.64 -38.83
CA ALA A 218 14.13 -7.61 -38.85
C ALA A 218 14.31 -6.83 -40.17
N PRO A 219 13.30 -6.78 -41.07
CA PRO A 219 13.42 -5.96 -42.27
C PRO A 219 13.63 -4.50 -41.86
N PRO A 220 14.54 -3.77 -42.55
CA PRO A 220 14.80 -2.37 -42.22
C PRO A 220 13.49 -1.57 -42.32
N ARG A 221 13.27 -0.66 -41.38
CA ARG A 221 12.21 0.35 -41.53
C ARG A 221 12.51 1.12 -42.82
N ALA A 222 11.53 1.17 -43.72
CA ALA A 222 11.66 1.85 -45.00
C ALA A 222 12.19 3.28 -44.81
N GLY A 223 13.37 3.56 -45.35
CA GLY A 223 13.93 4.92 -45.46
C GLY A 223 15.04 5.31 -44.50
N LYS A 224 15.63 4.40 -43.71
CA LYS A 224 16.92 4.66 -43.04
C LYS A 224 18.00 3.76 -43.64
N GLU A 225 19.15 4.36 -43.97
CA GLU A 225 20.37 3.63 -44.33
C GLU A 225 20.63 2.52 -43.29
N PRO A 226 21.23 1.38 -43.68
CA PRO A 226 21.61 0.36 -42.72
C PRO A 226 22.71 0.96 -41.83
N GLU A 227 22.32 1.65 -40.76
CA GLU A 227 23.16 1.74 -39.58
C GLU A 227 23.59 0.30 -39.31
N GLU A 228 24.89 0.05 -39.29
CA GLU A 228 25.46 -1.16 -38.70
C GLU A 228 24.89 -1.24 -37.27
N ASP A 229 23.73 -1.85 -37.13
CA ASP A 229 23.14 -2.15 -35.84
C ASP A 229 24.09 -3.16 -35.22
N MET A 230 25.09 -2.65 -34.50
CA MET A 230 26.15 -3.45 -33.89
C MET A 230 25.47 -4.62 -33.19
N PRO A 231 25.80 -5.88 -33.52
CA PRO A 231 25.18 -7.05 -32.92
C PRO A 231 25.20 -7.00 -31.38
N PHE A 232 26.23 -6.35 -30.83
CA PHE A 232 26.38 -6.04 -29.41
C PHE A 232 25.28 -5.14 -28.83
N LYS A 233 24.87 -4.08 -29.54
CA LYS A 233 23.81 -3.18 -29.09
C LYS A 233 22.48 -3.92 -29.01
N ARG A 234 22.17 -4.73 -30.03
CA ARG A 234 20.97 -5.58 -30.04
C ARG A 234 21.00 -6.64 -28.94
N LEU A 235 22.16 -7.23 -28.66
CA LEU A 235 22.35 -8.17 -27.55
C LEU A 235 22.13 -7.50 -26.18
N LEU A 236 22.63 -6.27 -26.01
CA LEU A 236 22.41 -5.49 -24.80
C LEU A 236 20.94 -5.11 -24.62
N GLU A 237 20.28 -4.64 -25.69
CA GLU A 237 18.84 -4.36 -25.69
C GLU A 237 18.01 -5.61 -25.36
N ALA A 238 18.41 -6.78 -25.86
CA ALA A 238 17.78 -8.05 -25.54
C ALA A 238 17.94 -8.40 -24.05
N ALA A 239 19.15 -8.28 -23.51
CA ALA A 239 19.42 -8.55 -22.11
C ALA A 239 18.66 -7.59 -21.18
N GLU A 240 18.57 -6.31 -21.53
CA GLU A 240 17.79 -5.32 -20.79
C GLU A 240 16.28 -5.56 -20.91
N ALA A 241 15.78 -5.96 -22.08
CA ALA A 241 14.39 -6.37 -22.24
C ALA A 241 14.06 -7.55 -21.32
N VAL A 242 14.89 -8.59 -21.29
CA VAL A 242 14.73 -9.76 -20.41
C VAL A 242 14.72 -9.36 -18.93
N ARG A 243 15.58 -8.41 -18.52
CA ARG A 243 15.62 -7.91 -17.14
C ARG A 243 14.32 -7.25 -16.70
N GLN A 244 13.60 -6.61 -17.63
CA GLN A 244 12.34 -5.91 -17.34
C GLN A 244 11.10 -6.81 -17.45
N ILE A 245 11.25 -8.07 -17.88
CA ILE A 245 10.12 -9.01 -17.96
C ILE A 245 9.64 -9.35 -16.56
N ARG A 246 8.33 -9.17 -16.35
CA ARG A 246 7.61 -9.62 -15.16
C ARG A 246 7.25 -11.09 -15.31
N VAL A 247 7.45 -11.87 -14.26
CA VAL A 247 7.06 -13.29 -14.22
C VAL A 247 5.71 -13.45 -13.54
N MET A 248 5.51 -12.74 -12.42
CA MET A 248 4.29 -12.76 -11.62
C MET A 248 4.19 -11.44 -10.85
N GLY A 249 3.00 -11.13 -10.35
CA GLY A 249 2.77 -10.00 -9.47
C GLY A 249 2.08 -8.82 -10.14
N ILE A 250 1.64 -7.91 -9.28
CA ILE A 250 0.89 -6.71 -9.65
C ILE A 250 1.87 -5.58 -9.97
N THR A 251 1.56 -4.77 -10.98
CA THR A 251 2.45 -3.67 -11.36
C THR A 251 2.52 -2.62 -10.25
N GLY A 252 3.73 -2.12 -9.98
CA GLY A 252 3.93 -1.04 -9.01
C GLY A 252 4.02 -1.47 -7.55
N ILE A 253 3.95 -2.77 -7.24
CA ILE A 253 4.17 -3.31 -5.88
C ILE A 253 5.48 -4.09 -5.84
N LYS A 254 6.49 -3.51 -5.18
CA LYS A 254 7.85 -4.06 -5.13
C LYS A 254 8.01 -5.19 -4.11
N ARG A 255 7.40 -5.04 -2.92
CA ARG A 255 7.54 -6.00 -1.81
C ARG A 255 6.23 -6.11 -1.06
N ALA A 256 5.94 -7.30 -0.54
CA ALA A 256 4.81 -7.56 0.35
C ALA A 256 5.31 -8.21 1.66
N LEU A 257 5.05 -7.57 2.79
CA LEU A 257 5.40 -8.06 4.12
C LEU A 257 4.14 -8.45 4.88
N ILE A 258 4.18 -9.61 5.52
CA ILE A 258 3.06 -10.11 6.33
C ILE A 258 3.37 -9.80 7.79
N LYS A 259 2.46 -9.11 8.47
CA LYS A 259 2.55 -8.83 9.91
C LYS A 259 1.29 -9.36 10.59
N LYS A 260 1.47 -9.99 11.75
CA LYS A 260 0.34 -10.40 12.58
C LYS A 260 -0.08 -9.24 13.47
N GLU A 261 -1.26 -8.69 13.25
CA GLU A 261 -1.86 -7.68 14.12
C GLU A 261 -2.97 -8.32 14.94
N LYS A 262 -2.77 -8.40 16.26
CA LYS A 262 -3.66 -9.09 17.20
C LYS A 262 -3.87 -10.56 16.78
N ASP A 263 -4.99 -10.86 16.13
CA ASP A 263 -5.40 -12.21 15.70
C ASP A 263 -5.53 -12.36 14.18
N GLU A 264 -5.17 -11.33 13.40
CA GLU A 264 -5.29 -11.32 11.94
C GLU A 264 -3.92 -11.10 11.28
N TYR A 265 -3.66 -11.80 10.18
CA TYR A 265 -2.52 -11.52 9.32
C TYR A 265 -2.88 -10.42 8.32
N VAL A 266 -2.09 -9.35 8.33
CA VAL A 266 -2.24 -8.18 7.46
C VAL A 266 -1.03 -8.09 6.54
N ILE A 267 -1.26 -7.75 5.27
CA ILE A 267 -0.20 -7.58 4.28
C ILE A 267 0.09 -6.09 4.11
N TYR A 268 1.34 -5.70 4.31
CA TYR A 268 1.87 -4.37 4.02
C TYR A 268 2.61 -4.43 2.70
N THR A 269 2.34 -3.49 1.78
CA THR A 269 3.02 -3.44 0.49
C THR A 269 3.92 -2.22 0.38
N GLU A 270 5.08 -2.42 -0.25
CA GLU A 270 5.94 -1.34 -0.73
C GLU A 270 5.55 -1.05 -2.18
N GLY A 271 4.93 0.11 -2.39
CA GLY A 271 4.24 0.45 -3.63
C GLY A 271 2.72 0.32 -3.51
N SER A 272 2.03 0.82 -4.53
CA SER A 272 0.57 0.86 -4.55
C SER A 272 0.02 0.69 -5.97
N ASN A 273 -0.95 -0.21 -6.11
CA ASN A 273 -1.80 -0.32 -7.28
C ASN A 273 -3.16 -0.84 -6.83
N LEU A 274 -4.04 0.08 -6.43
CA LEU A 274 -5.32 -0.27 -5.82
C LEU A 274 -6.26 -1.00 -6.79
N SER A 275 -6.22 -0.64 -8.08
CA SER A 275 -7.06 -1.25 -9.11
C SER A 275 -6.75 -2.74 -9.27
N GLU A 276 -5.50 -3.10 -9.56
CA GLU A 276 -5.11 -4.50 -9.79
C GLU A 276 -5.15 -5.35 -8.52
N VAL A 277 -5.11 -4.75 -7.32
CA VAL A 277 -5.20 -5.49 -6.04
C VAL A 277 -6.64 -5.86 -5.68
N LEU A 278 -7.63 -5.13 -6.18
CA LEU A 278 -9.05 -5.37 -5.89
C LEU A 278 -9.73 -6.26 -6.94
N ASP A 279 -9.17 -6.36 -8.14
CA ASP A 279 -9.62 -7.23 -9.24
C ASP A 279 -9.27 -8.71 -8.98
#